data_AF-A0A6V0CZ69-F1
#
_entry.id   AF-A0A6V0CZ69-F1
#
_cell.length_a   1.000
_cell.length_b   1.000
_cell.length_c   1.000
_cell.angle_alpha   90.00
_cell.angle_beta   90.00
_cell.angle_gamma   90.00
#
_symmetry.space_group_name_H-M   'P 1'
#
loop_
_entity.id
_entity.type
_entity.pdbx_description
1 polymer ?
#
loop_
_entity_poly.entity_id
_entity_poly.type
_entity_poly.pdbx_seq_one_letter_code
_entity_poly.pdbx_strand_id
1 'polypeptide(L)'
;MNRDNNSNGVYDVLIDYGEYFGEMDGISAKKRHSLQDSKIMYTSSQNSVLRGSSIKEPHSSSKDTEDDRSSLHSGFLSSDEDDSYLKRGADRHASSNASMRHRRRKFEGDRALSTRLIILSFCSVAFTLSGFQLSLFLSHQTIAIGNPAPTEPVEQPRQQQHQLERKKYKQRKVDFLSVGKFWKVDRTFKTTYEFTSQDAFSAAWWQSKERFLECKKVENITHSPEGASFVAFNKIGAKHMRVTRDWMDLGIEHMSKWWKVVLDYNYEGRELQDADVYIDRILDIFRNYVTSEDRRNLWDSITTDDNQKDWLEVSQSTIAVIAFMADSGKRGDELIQWSLAATIMSLRQLGVGRVVVSGAQKKDRRIVKKAFEVVDKATEDWDPNQTLISGMEFCFPANPKVSGTIDDVNIPMGVLKQMRHVFLNKTSSSVTKCWLGGEDNRGAKWNYVYLGEPDLLLTTRPSSTAALAKELKDGNLLAPHRLQPIPHSADFQQLGARREENGAYMLPQALPGFDRVIEADHIDSEWACCDAGNNKPKYEYEYEKCPNEFWWLCGFDTIKSQHGGDDSGSKGDDATTMKPVSVAEAHKIIHSYPLIRLTKGTGVVFAGSEAGRMCRPQLGPCA
;
A
#
# COMPACT_ATOMS: atom_id res chain seq x y z
N MET A 1 -41.72 -20.20 54.90
CA MET A 1 -43.13 -19.72 55.00
C MET A 1 -43.31 -18.63 53.96
N ASN A 2 -44.23 -18.88 53.01
CA ASN A 2 -44.97 -17.97 52.10
C ASN A 2 -44.27 -16.86 51.27
N ARG A 3 -44.37 -17.02 49.92
CA ARG A 3 -45.14 -16.21 48.94
C ARG A 3 -45.20 -14.68 49.17
N ASP A 4 -44.98 -13.78 48.21
CA ASP A 4 -45.47 -13.72 46.82
C ASP A 4 -44.65 -12.79 45.89
N ASN A 5 -44.61 -13.19 44.62
CA ASN A 5 -44.80 -12.45 43.36
C ASN A 5 -44.60 -10.91 43.30
N ASN A 6 -43.82 -10.41 42.34
CA ASN A 6 -44.35 -10.06 41.01
C ASN A 6 -43.27 -9.69 39.98
N SER A 7 -43.43 -10.27 38.79
CA SER A 7 -42.65 -10.15 37.57
C SER A 7 -43.14 -9.02 36.67
N ASN A 8 -42.25 -8.38 35.91
CA ASN A 8 -42.54 -7.92 34.54
C ASN A 8 -41.27 -8.01 33.70
N GLY A 9 -41.36 -8.85 32.66
CA GLY A 9 -40.25 -9.29 31.83
C GLY A 9 -39.97 -8.39 30.63
N VAL A 10 -38.75 -8.52 30.12
CA VAL A 10 -38.34 -8.13 28.78
C VAL A 10 -37.87 -9.42 28.10
N TYR A 11 -38.42 -9.69 26.92
CA TYR A 11 -38.11 -10.84 26.08
C TYR A 11 -36.72 -10.66 25.45
N ASP A 12 -35.77 -11.53 25.79
CA ASP A 12 -34.57 -11.78 24.98
C ASP A 12 -34.85 -12.97 24.04
N VAL A 13 -34.77 -12.69 22.74
CA VAL A 13 -34.78 -13.69 21.68
C VAL A 13 -33.34 -14.17 21.48
N LEU A 14 -32.98 -15.27 22.14
CA LEU A 14 -31.79 -16.07 21.84
C LEU A 14 -32.09 -16.90 20.59
N ILE A 15 -31.39 -16.63 19.49
CA ILE A 15 -31.28 -17.56 18.37
C ILE A 15 -30.01 -18.37 18.59
N ASP A 16 -30.22 -19.59 19.07
CA ASP A 16 -29.26 -20.66 19.18
C ASP A 16 -29.11 -21.36 17.82
N TYR A 17 -27.89 -21.51 17.31
CA TYR A 17 -27.61 -22.38 16.16
C TYR A 17 -26.80 -23.56 16.67
N GLY A 18 -27.54 -24.55 17.17
CA GLY A 18 -27.04 -25.87 17.52
C GLY A 18 -26.69 -26.68 16.27
N GLU A 19 -25.54 -27.34 16.37
CA GLU A 19 -25.07 -28.41 15.50
C GLU A 19 -26.09 -29.55 15.45
N TYR A 20 -26.37 -30.08 14.26
CA TYR A 20 -27.04 -31.37 14.10
C TYR A 20 -26.17 -32.29 13.24
N PHE A 21 -25.48 -33.21 13.93
CA PHE A 21 -25.06 -34.50 13.41
C PHE A 21 -26.29 -35.40 13.28
N GLY A 22 -26.46 -36.05 12.14
CA GLY A 22 -27.41 -37.15 11.94
C GLY A 22 -26.65 -38.44 11.68
N GLU A 23 -26.59 -39.30 12.70
CA GLU A 23 -26.28 -40.72 12.57
C GLU A 23 -27.36 -41.44 11.75
N MET A 24 -26.94 -42.33 10.85
CA MET A 24 -27.75 -43.48 10.43
C MET A 24 -26.93 -44.75 10.65
N ASP A 25 -27.34 -45.53 11.64
CA ASP A 25 -26.94 -46.92 11.85
C ASP A 25 -27.89 -47.87 11.09
N GLY A 26 -27.37 -49.00 10.58
CA GLY A 26 -28.20 -50.00 9.92
C GLY A 26 -27.56 -51.22 9.24
N ILE A 27 -26.60 -51.89 9.90
CA ILE A 27 -26.43 -53.36 10.05
C ILE A 27 -26.33 -54.32 8.81
N SER A 28 -25.33 -55.22 8.92
CA SER A 28 -25.22 -56.63 8.43
C SER A 28 -24.36 -56.86 7.17
N ALA A 29 -23.45 -57.84 7.03
CA ALA A 29 -22.76 -58.80 7.90
C ALA A 29 -21.74 -59.60 7.03
N LYS A 30 -20.68 -60.14 7.68
CA LYS A 30 -19.81 -61.29 7.29
C LYS A 30 -18.93 -61.10 6.01
N LYS A 31 -17.67 -61.56 5.91
CA LYS A 31 -17.05 -62.81 6.34
C LYS A 31 -15.49 -62.75 6.22
N ARG A 32 -14.83 -63.62 6.99
CA ARG A 32 -13.39 -63.96 7.19
C ARG A 32 -12.50 -64.14 5.92
N HIS A 33 -11.18 -63.89 6.06
CA HIS A 33 -10.06 -64.88 6.12
C HIS A 33 -8.67 -64.17 6.13
N SER A 34 -7.83 -64.40 7.16
CA SER A 34 -6.60 -65.23 7.22
C SER A 34 -5.30 -64.47 6.87
N LEU A 35 -4.41 -64.25 7.86
CA LEU A 35 -3.13 -64.97 8.09
C LEU A 35 -2.10 -64.83 6.94
N GLN A 36 -0.96 -64.19 7.20
CA GLN A 36 0.31 -64.90 7.48
C GLN A 36 1.50 -63.95 7.74
N ASP A 37 2.31 -64.35 8.71
CA ASP A 37 3.64 -63.88 9.05
C ASP A 37 4.65 -63.97 7.90
N SER A 38 5.69 -63.13 7.90
CA SER A 38 7.08 -63.63 8.01
C SER A 38 8.12 -62.53 8.23
N LYS A 39 9.00 -62.82 9.21
CA LYS A 39 10.30 -62.23 9.55
C LYS A 39 11.26 -62.17 8.34
N ILE A 40 12.26 -61.27 8.41
CA ILE A 40 13.68 -61.62 8.68
C ILE A 40 14.53 -60.33 8.70
N MET A 41 15.24 -60.13 9.83
CA MET A 41 16.42 -59.26 9.96
C MET A 41 17.65 -59.98 9.41
N TYR A 42 18.55 -59.25 8.75
CA TYR A 42 19.99 -59.50 8.86
C TYR A 42 20.77 -58.17 8.84
N THR A 43 21.60 -58.02 9.86
CA THR A 43 22.70 -57.08 10.01
C THR A 43 23.91 -57.51 9.17
N SER A 44 24.67 -56.58 8.61
CA SER A 44 26.10 -56.42 8.94
C SER A 44 26.78 -55.31 8.11
N SER A 45 27.71 -54.65 8.79
CA SER A 45 28.67 -53.65 8.36
C SER A 45 29.78 -54.19 7.44
N GLN A 46 30.35 -53.37 6.56
CA GLN A 46 31.75 -52.88 6.59
C GLN A 46 32.24 -52.28 5.25
N ASN A 47 32.85 -51.09 5.36
CA ASN A 47 34.05 -50.54 4.71
C ASN A 47 34.43 -50.83 3.23
N SER A 48 34.66 -49.74 2.47
CA SER A 48 35.90 -49.40 1.69
C SER A 48 35.57 -48.20 0.77
N VAL A 49 36.24 -47.04 0.85
CA VAL A 49 37.58 -46.63 0.39
C VAL A 49 37.77 -46.65 -1.15
N LEU A 50 37.74 -45.42 -1.71
CA LEU A 50 38.51 -44.80 -2.81
C LEU A 50 38.58 -45.37 -4.25
N ARG A 51 38.70 -44.39 -5.16
CA ARG A 51 38.92 -44.41 -6.63
C ARG A 51 37.63 -44.62 -7.44
N GLY A 52 37.23 -43.74 -8.36
CA GLY A 52 37.99 -42.86 -9.23
C GLY A 52 37.88 -43.39 -10.65
N SER A 53 36.94 -42.89 -11.45
CA SER A 53 36.93 -43.08 -12.91
C SER A 53 35.92 -42.19 -13.62
N SER A 54 36.48 -41.34 -14.48
CA SER A 54 35.89 -40.72 -15.67
C SER A 54 34.82 -41.57 -16.36
N ILE A 55 33.62 -41.00 -16.58
CA ILE A 55 32.69 -41.46 -17.62
C ILE A 55 32.06 -40.25 -18.33
N LYS A 56 32.54 -40.05 -19.56
CA LYS A 56 31.83 -39.74 -20.81
C LYS A 56 30.50 -38.99 -20.73
N GLU A 57 30.53 -37.77 -21.26
CA GLU A 57 29.36 -37.08 -21.82
C GLU A 57 28.82 -37.85 -23.05
N PRO A 58 27.50 -37.98 -23.20
CA PRO A 58 26.89 -38.23 -24.49
C PRO A 58 26.41 -36.90 -25.09
N HIS A 59 26.96 -36.58 -26.26
CA HIS A 59 26.34 -35.67 -27.23
C HIS A 59 24.89 -36.12 -27.52
N SER A 60 23.93 -35.21 -27.35
CA SER A 60 22.64 -35.28 -28.05
C SER A 60 22.42 -33.97 -28.79
N SER A 61 22.62 -34.03 -30.10
CA SER A 61 22.15 -33.03 -31.06
C SER A 61 20.62 -33.04 -31.09
N SER A 62 19.98 -31.91 -30.78
CA SER A 62 18.61 -31.67 -31.23
C SER A 62 18.56 -30.31 -31.89
N LYS A 63 18.10 -30.34 -33.13
CA LYS A 63 17.93 -29.23 -34.07
C LYS A 63 17.07 -28.12 -33.45
N ASP A 64 17.58 -26.91 -33.54
CA ASP A 64 16.79 -25.68 -33.44
C ASP A 64 15.95 -25.53 -34.71
N THR A 65 14.63 -25.53 -34.54
CA THR A 65 13.72 -24.93 -35.51
C THR A 65 13.11 -23.70 -34.84
N GLU A 66 13.64 -22.54 -35.23
CA GLU A 66 12.93 -21.27 -35.19
C GLU A 66 11.69 -21.39 -36.09
N ASP A 67 10.51 -21.19 -35.50
CA ASP A 67 9.41 -20.47 -36.13
C ASP A 67 8.26 -20.39 -35.12
N ASP A 68 8.10 -19.23 -34.50
CA ASP A 68 6.81 -18.86 -33.89
C ASP A 68 6.64 -17.34 -33.95
N ARG A 69 6.28 -16.86 -35.14
CA ARG A 69 5.58 -15.60 -35.32
C ARG A 69 4.09 -15.84 -35.06
N SER A 70 3.68 -15.76 -33.80
CA SER A 70 2.28 -15.47 -33.48
C SER A 70 2.17 -14.03 -32.99
N SER A 71 1.48 -13.23 -33.78
CA SER A 71 1.08 -11.86 -33.43
C SER A 71 -0.01 -11.95 -32.36
N LEU A 72 0.38 -11.74 -31.11
CA LEU A 72 -0.55 -11.55 -30.01
C LEU A 72 -1.00 -10.08 -30.02
N HIS A 73 -2.28 -9.86 -30.33
CA HIS A 73 -2.97 -8.63 -30.00
C HIS A 73 -2.97 -8.48 -28.48
N SER A 74 -2.19 -7.52 -27.98
CA SER A 74 -2.16 -7.10 -26.58
C SER A 74 -3.42 -6.29 -26.26
N GLY A 75 -4.43 -6.95 -25.71
CA GLY A 75 -5.43 -6.28 -24.88
C GLY A 75 -4.78 -5.89 -23.56
N PHE A 76 -4.83 -4.61 -23.20
CA PHE A 76 -4.45 -4.13 -21.89
C PHE A 76 -5.33 -4.81 -20.84
N LEU A 77 -4.74 -5.69 -20.02
CA LEU A 77 -5.32 -6.07 -18.73
C LEU A 77 -5.04 -4.92 -17.78
N SER A 78 -5.95 -3.96 -17.74
CA SER A 78 -6.05 -3.08 -16.58
C SER A 78 -6.39 -3.95 -15.37
N SER A 79 -5.65 -3.78 -14.28
CA SER A 79 -6.00 -4.33 -12.97
C SER A 79 -7.17 -3.57 -12.32
N ASP A 80 -8.05 -2.94 -13.11
CA ASP A 80 -9.19 -2.11 -12.66
C ASP A 80 -10.53 -2.88 -12.73
N GLU A 81 -10.53 -4.22 -12.71
CA GLU A 81 -11.79 -4.99 -12.62
C GLU A 81 -12.10 -5.48 -11.20
N ASP A 82 -13.13 -4.83 -10.64
CA ASP A 82 -14.13 -5.34 -9.69
C ASP A 82 -13.79 -5.35 -8.17
N ASP A 83 -13.71 -4.17 -7.55
CA ASP A 83 -14.05 -3.99 -6.14
C ASP A 83 -15.57 -3.80 -5.91
N SER A 84 -16.34 -4.80 -6.34
CA SER A 84 -17.81 -4.88 -6.20
C SER A 84 -18.31 -5.06 -4.75
N TYR A 85 -17.44 -4.97 -3.75
CA TYR A 85 -17.83 -5.08 -2.33
C TYR A 85 -18.70 -3.91 -1.85
N LEU A 86 -18.62 -2.73 -2.47
CA LEU A 86 -19.44 -1.57 -2.10
C LEU A 86 -20.88 -1.61 -2.64
N LYS A 87 -21.19 -2.45 -3.64
CA LYS A 87 -22.51 -2.44 -4.31
C LYS A 87 -23.56 -3.41 -3.75
N ARG A 88 -23.19 -4.45 -2.99
CA ARG A 88 -24.17 -5.49 -2.57
C ARG A 88 -25.04 -5.14 -1.35
N GLY A 89 -24.92 -3.94 -0.79
CA GLY A 89 -25.73 -3.48 0.34
C GLY A 89 -27.00 -2.67 -0.01
N ALA A 90 -27.14 -2.20 -1.25
CA ALA A 90 -28.18 -1.22 -1.62
C ALA A 90 -29.42 -1.80 -2.32
N ASP A 91 -29.39 -3.06 -2.78
CA ASP A 91 -30.49 -3.66 -3.53
C ASP A 91 -31.46 -4.48 -2.67
N ARG A 92 -32.02 -3.85 -1.62
CA ARG A 92 -33.22 -4.35 -0.91
C ARG A 92 -34.10 -3.23 -0.37
N HIS A 93 -34.51 -2.26 -1.19
CA HIS A 93 -35.66 -1.40 -0.88
C HIS A 93 -36.41 -0.94 -2.15
N ALA A 94 -36.80 -1.90 -3.00
CA ALA A 94 -37.83 -1.67 -4.03
C ALA A 94 -39.24 -1.94 -3.45
N SER A 95 -39.67 -1.12 -2.47
CA SER A 95 -41.07 -1.03 -2.04
C SER A 95 -41.28 0.18 -1.11
N SER A 96 -41.26 1.40 -1.65
CA SER A 96 -41.91 2.56 -0.98
C SER A 96 -42.24 3.76 -1.89
N ASN A 97 -42.21 3.59 -3.22
CA ASN A 97 -42.46 4.70 -4.17
C ASN A 97 -43.92 5.18 -4.28
N ALA A 98 -44.82 4.71 -3.42
CA ALA A 98 -46.22 5.17 -3.36
C ALA A 98 -46.49 6.24 -2.28
N SER A 99 -45.58 6.47 -1.31
CA SER A 99 -45.84 7.35 -0.16
C SER A 99 -45.30 8.79 -0.32
N MET A 100 -44.32 9.03 -1.20
CA MET A 100 -43.71 10.36 -1.36
C MET A 100 -44.44 11.31 -2.31
N ARG A 101 -45.49 10.88 -3.02
CA ARG A 101 -46.27 11.77 -3.91
C ARG A 101 -47.35 12.57 -3.20
N HIS A 102 -47.64 12.29 -1.92
CA HIS A 102 -48.67 13.04 -1.17
C HIS A 102 -48.12 14.17 -0.29
N ARG A 103 -46.80 14.24 -0.05
CA ARG A 103 -46.17 15.29 0.77
C ARG A 103 -45.59 16.48 -0.03
N ARG A 104 -45.58 16.41 -1.37
CA ARG A 104 -45.03 17.46 -2.23
C ARG A 104 -46.03 18.57 -2.62
N ARG A 105 -47.27 18.55 -2.11
CA ARG A 105 -48.29 19.59 -2.34
C ARG A 105 -48.53 20.54 -1.15
N LYS A 106 -47.71 20.47 -0.09
CA LYS A 106 -47.91 21.29 1.12
C LYS A 106 -46.77 22.27 1.43
N PHE A 107 -45.85 22.51 0.50
CA PHE A 107 -44.65 23.34 0.72
C PHE A 107 -44.36 24.37 -0.39
N GLU A 108 -45.39 24.79 -1.13
CA GLU A 108 -45.32 25.92 -2.09
C GLU A 108 -46.18 27.12 -1.66
N GLY A 109 -46.50 27.23 -0.37
CA GLY A 109 -47.42 28.25 0.15
C GLY A 109 -46.82 29.48 0.83
N ASP A 110 -45.54 29.48 1.24
CA ASP A 110 -45.02 30.49 2.18
C ASP A 110 -43.67 31.10 1.79
N ARG A 111 -43.55 31.62 0.56
CA ARG A 111 -42.48 32.56 0.19
C ARG A 111 -43.02 33.72 -0.64
N ALA A 112 -43.83 34.55 0.00
CA ALA A 112 -44.19 35.87 -0.51
C ALA A 112 -44.52 36.81 0.66
N LEU A 113 -43.50 37.25 1.42
CA LEU A 113 -43.56 38.41 2.33
C LEU A 113 -42.22 38.61 3.05
N SER A 114 -41.23 39.22 2.38
CA SER A 114 -40.19 40.02 3.03
C SER A 114 -39.36 40.75 1.98
N THR A 115 -39.95 41.76 1.33
CA THR A 115 -39.25 42.65 0.38
C THR A 115 -39.81 44.07 0.42
N ARG A 116 -40.10 44.60 1.62
CA ARG A 116 -40.41 46.02 1.84
C ARG A 116 -40.05 46.40 3.28
N LEU A 117 -39.09 47.34 3.44
CA LEU A 117 -38.47 47.92 4.66
C LEU A 117 -36.98 47.57 4.63
N ILE A 118 -36.06 48.39 4.12
CA ILE A 118 -35.69 49.71 4.66
C ILE A 118 -34.97 50.49 3.54
N ILE A 119 -35.59 51.59 3.10
CA ILE A 119 -34.96 52.71 2.39
C ILE A 119 -35.45 53.98 3.12
N LEU A 120 -34.51 54.87 3.44
CA LEU A 120 -34.64 56.25 4.00
C LEU A 120 -34.48 56.43 5.51
N SER A 121 -33.24 56.74 5.91
CA SER A 121 -32.91 57.94 6.72
C SER A 121 -31.39 58.19 6.59
N PHE A 122 -30.94 58.96 5.59
CA PHE A 122 -30.60 60.40 5.62
C PHE A 122 -29.38 60.81 6.47
N CYS A 123 -28.26 60.98 5.76
CA CYS A 123 -27.36 62.15 5.65
C CYS A 123 -26.54 62.74 6.82
N SER A 124 -25.32 63.14 6.41
CA SER A 124 -24.35 64.13 6.94
C SER A 124 -23.37 63.58 7.99
N VAL A 125 -22.04 63.64 7.81
CA VAL A 125 -21.21 64.83 7.50
C VAL A 125 -19.95 64.43 6.71
N ALA A 126 -19.59 65.25 5.71
CA ALA A 126 -18.32 65.23 4.98
C ALA A 126 -17.28 66.14 5.66
N PHE A 127 -15.98 65.80 5.59
CA PHE A 127 -14.88 66.64 5.05
C PHE A 127 -13.47 66.08 5.34
N THR A 128 -12.70 65.91 4.24
CA THR A 128 -11.27 66.24 4.00
C THR A 128 -10.08 65.54 4.69
N LEU A 129 -9.16 64.97 3.88
CA LEU A 129 -7.79 65.47 3.56
C LEU A 129 -6.95 64.35 2.88
N SER A 130 -6.64 64.48 1.57
CA SER A 130 -5.28 64.64 0.98
C SER A 130 -4.27 63.50 1.28
N GLY A 131 -3.67 62.79 0.32
CA GLY A 131 -2.88 63.27 -0.82
C GLY A 131 -1.38 63.16 -0.50
N PHE A 132 -0.54 62.78 -1.49
CA PHE A 132 0.95 62.66 -1.48
C PHE A 132 1.51 61.34 -0.88
N GLN A 133 2.51 60.61 -1.44
CA GLN A 133 3.42 60.79 -2.59
C GLN A 133 3.77 59.45 -3.25
N LEU A 134 4.02 59.52 -4.55
CA LEU A 134 4.65 58.51 -5.41
C LEU A 134 6.01 59.10 -5.83
N SER A 135 7.14 58.52 -5.40
CA SER A 135 8.45 58.76 -6.02
C SER A 135 9.56 57.92 -5.38
N LEU A 136 10.53 57.51 -6.23
CA LEU A 136 11.91 57.03 -5.96
C LEU A 136 12.06 55.49 -5.77
N PHE A 137 12.99 54.75 -6.41
CA PHE A 137 14.16 55.06 -7.23
C PHE A 137 14.41 53.88 -8.21
N LEU A 138 14.70 54.19 -9.48
CA LEU A 138 15.47 53.33 -10.37
C LEU A 138 16.95 53.68 -10.16
N SER A 139 17.75 52.72 -9.70
CA SER A 139 19.21 52.80 -9.77
C SER A 139 19.75 51.50 -10.36
N HIS A 140 20.19 51.59 -11.62
CA HIS A 140 21.09 50.65 -12.24
C HIS A 140 22.41 50.58 -11.45
N GLN A 141 22.82 49.38 -11.04
CA GLN A 141 24.23 49.07 -10.81
C GLN A 141 24.67 48.05 -11.86
N THR A 142 25.50 48.52 -12.77
CA THR A 142 26.40 47.72 -13.60
C THR A 142 27.46 47.11 -12.69
N ILE A 143 27.38 45.79 -12.46
CA ILE A 143 28.45 45.03 -11.81
C ILE A 143 29.45 44.64 -12.90
N ALA A 144 30.68 45.14 -12.76
CA ALA A 144 31.83 44.72 -13.55
C ALA A 144 32.20 43.27 -13.20
N ILE A 145 32.26 42.42 -14.22
CA ILE A 145 32.75 41.04 -14.14
C ILE A 145 34.28 41.11 -14.09
N GLY A 146 34.86 40.98 -12.90
CA GLY A 146 36.28 40.69 -12.71
C GLY A 146 36.46 39.20 -12.48
N ASN A 147 37.24 38.53 -13.33
CA ASN A 147 37.62 37.13 -13.14
C ASN A 147 38.53 36.98 -11.91
N PRO A 148 38.18 36.16 -10.89
CA PRO A 148 39.13 35.80 -9.86
C PRO A 148 40.09 34.71 -10.38
N ALA A 149 41.37 34.89 -10.04
CA ALA A 149 42.44 33.93 -10.29
C ALA A 149 42.17 32.58 -9.57
N PRO A 150 42.72 31.46 -10.07
CA PRO A 150 42.53 30.14 -9.47
C PRO A 150 43.30 30.05 -8.15
N THR A 151 42.58 30.09 -7.03
CA THR A 151 43.12 29.70 -5.72
C THR A 151 43.27 28.19 -5.65
N GLU A 152 44.48 27.73 -5.33
CA GLU A 152 44.79 26.33 -5.05
C GLU A 152 43.88 25.75 -3.97
N PRO A 153 43.48 24.46 -4.07
CA PRO A 153 42.62 23.84 -3.08
C PRO A 153 43.41 23.61 -1.79
N VAL A 154 43.08 24.38 -0.76
CA VAL A 154 43.51 24.12 0.62
C VAL A 154 42.88 22.79 1.05
N GLU A 155 43.72 21.77 1.16
CA GLU A 155 43.39 20.46 1.69
C GLU A 155 43.02 20.59 3.17
N GLN A 156 41.73 20.78 3.46
CA GLN A 156 41.23 20.75 4.83
C GLN A 156 41.25 19.31 5.36
N PRO A 157 41.74 19.07 6.59
CA PRO A 157 41.81 17.74 7.16
C PRO A 157 40.39 17.20 7.38
N ARG A 158 39.99 16.26 6.53
CA ARG A 158 38.71 15.53 6.54
C ARG A 158 38.64 14.49 7.68
N GLN A 159 39.19 14.83 8.84
CA GLN A 159 39.29 13.96 10.03
C GLN A 159 38.66 14.60 11.28
N GLN A 160 37.63 15.43 11.13
CA GLN A 160 36.63 15.50 12.21
C GLN A 160 35.68 14.32 12.03
N GLN A 161 36.13 13.18 12.56
CA GLN A 161 35.26 12.10 12.98
C GLN A 161 34.11 12.72 13.77
N HIS A 162 32.94 12.83 13.14
CA HIS A 162 31.68 12.90 13.84
C HIS A 162 31.60 11.63 14.70
N GLN A 163 32.12 11.69 15.92
CA GLN A 163 31.53 10.94 17.03
C GLN A 163 30.13 11.53 17.22
N LEU A 164 29.23 11.17 16.31
CA LEU A 164 27.80 11.19 16.58
C LEU A 164 27.65 10.33 17.83
N GLU A 165 27.54 10.98 18.99
CA GLU A 165 27.04 10.34 20.20
C GLU A 165 25.80 9.55 19.76
N ARG A 166 25.92 8.22 19.75
CA ARG A 166 24.85 7.34 19.29
C ARG A 166 23.67 7.56 20.23
N LYS A 167 22.72 8.40 19.80
CA LYS A 167 21.50 8.66 20.55
C LYS A 167 20.76 7.34 20.67
N LYS A 168 20.66 6.82 21.91
CA LYS A 168 19.73 5.73 22.20
C LYS A 168 18.32 6.24 21.97
N TYR A 169 17.60 5.59 21.06
CA TYR A 169 16.21 5.92 20.80
C TYR A 169 15.38 5.54 22.02
N LYS A 170 14.67 6.51 22.60
CA LYS A 170 13.74 6.19 23.69
C LYS A 170 12.57 5.45 23.07
N GLN A 171 12.33 4.21 23.50
CA GLN A 171 11.16 3.45 23.06
C GLN A 171 9.89 4.25 23.34
N ARG A 172 9.10 4.45 22.30
CA ARG A 172 7.85 5.20 22.37
C ARG A 172 6.72 4.24 22.69
N LYS A 173 5.74 4.72 23.45
CA LYS A 173 4.46 4.02 23.58
C LYS A 173 3.70 4.19 22.27
N VAL A 174 3.40 3.07 21.61
CA VAL A 174 2.56 3.03 20.42
C VAL A 174 1.12 2.82 20.86
N ASP A 175 0.24 3.74 20.43
CA ASP A 175 -1.20 3.58 20.61
C ASP A 175 -1.78 2.93 19.36
N PHE A 176 -2.75 2.03 19.54
CA PHE A 176 -3.42 1.32 18.45
C PHE A 176 -4.89 1.74 18.35
N LEU A 177 -5.39 1.86 17.12
CA LEU A 177 -6.79 2.15 16.84
C LEU A 177 -7.67 0.93 17.15
N SER A 178 -8.88 1.20 17.63
CA SER A 178 -9.91 0.17 17.76
C SER A 178 -10.48 -0.22 16.39
N VAL A 179 -10.37 -1.51 16.01
CA VAL A 179 -10.88 -2.02 14.73
C VAL A 179 -12.19 -2.80 14.94
N GLY A 180 -13.21 -2.47 14.15
CA GLY A 180 -14.52 -3.12 14.14
C GLY A 180 -14.83 -3.82 12.80
N LYS A 181 -15.80 -4.74 12.79
CA LYS A 181 -16.16 -5.51 11.58
C LYS A 181 -16.98 -4.73 10.56
N PHE A 182 -17.79 -3.75 10.98
CA PHE A 182 -18.68 -2.99 10.10
C PHE A 182 -19.04 -1.64 10.71
N TRP A 183 -19.33 -0.65 9.86
CA TRP A 183 -20.11 0.53 10.24
C TRP A 183 -21.54 0.08 10.53
N LYS A 184 -21.84 -0.37 11.75
CA LYS A 184 -23.20 -0.16 12.26
C LYS A 184 -23.30 1.34 12.53
N VAL A 185 -23.64 2.09 11.49
CA VAL A 185 -24.06 3.48 11.64
C VAL A 185 -25.38 3.42 12.38
N ASP A 186 -25.33 3.45 13.72
CA ASP A 186 -26.45 4.00 14.44
C ASP A 186 -26.64 5.44 13.93
N ARG A 187 -27.89 5.90 13.79
CA ARG A 187 -28.23 7.22 13.21
C ARG A 187 -27.54 8.40 13.89
N THR A 188 -26.91 8.15 15.04
CA THR A 188 -26.10 9.08 15.80
C THR A 188 -24.66 9.24 15.28
N PHE A 189 -24.23 8.48 14.25
CA PHE A 189 -22.86 8.44 13.70
C PHE A 189 -21.75 8.13 14.73
N LYS A 190 -22.12 7.70 15.95
CA LYS A 190 -21.18 7.30 16.99
C LYS A 190 -20.89 5.81 16.86
N THR A 191 -19.87 5.45 16.09
CA THR A 191 -19.32 4.10 16.17
C THR A 191 -18.46 3.97 17.43
N THR A 192 -18.51 2.82 18.08
CA THR A 192 -17.57 2.47 19.16
C THR A 192 -16.15 2.20 18.64
N TYR A 193 -16.01 2.05 17.33
CA TYR A 193 -14.76 1.73 16.66
C TYR A 193 -14.25 2.94 15.90
N GLU A 194 -12.94 3.11 15.92
CA GLU A 194 -12.24 4.16 15.18
C GLU A 194 -11.96 3.72 13.74
N PHE A 195 -11.82 2.43 13.52
CA PHE A 195 -11.50 1.86 12.21
C PHE A 195 -12.43 0.70 11.86
N THR A 196 -12.73 0.55 10.58
CA THR A 196 -13.32 -0.71 10.09
C THR A 196 -12.23 -1.63 9.58
N SER A 197 -12.49 -2.93 9.57
CA SER A 197 -11.57 -3.90 8.97
C SER A 197 -11.31 -3.64 7.49
N GLN A 198 -12.26 -3.02 6.77
CA GLN A 198 -12.03 -2.62 5.39
C GLN A 198 -11.05 -1.44 5.30
N ASP A 199 -11.22 -0.43 6.15
CA ASP A 199 -10.28 0.70 6.22
C ASP A 199 -8.87 0.26 6.67
N ALA A 200 -8.80 -0.80 7.50
CA ALA A 200 -7.58 -1.41 8.02
C ALA A 200 -6.76 -2.14 6.97
N PHE A 201 -7.37 -2.55 5.87
CA PHE A 201 -6.69 -3.31 4.85
C PHE A 201 -5.88 -2.39 3.94
N SER A 202 -4.63 -2.76 3.69
CA SER A 202 -3.68 -1.95 2.93
C SER A 202 -2.98 -2.73 1.82
N ALA A 203 -3.55 -3.86 1.39
CA ALA A 203 -2.86 -4.84 0.54
C ALA A 203 -1.57 -5.45 1.13
N ALA A 204 -1.17 -5.02 2.33
CA ALA A 204 -0.10 -5.61 3.13
C ALA A 204 -0.57 -5.93 4.55
N TRP A 205 0.09 -6.90 5.18
CA TRP A 205 -0.10 -7.22 6.59
C TRP A 205 1.08 -8.03 7.13
N TRP A 206 1.22 -8.05 8.45
CA TRP A 206 2.20 -8.85 9.17
C TRP A 206 1.52 -9.64 10.29
N GLN A 207 1.70 -10.97 10.32
CA GLN A 207 1.12 -11.82 11.35
C GLN A 207 2.02 -13.03 11.67
N SER A 208 1.75 -13.71 12.79
CA SER A 208 2.41 -14.99 13.10
C SER A 208 2.05 -16.08 12.08
N LYS A 209 2.97 -17.01 11.83
CA LYS A 209 2.76 -18.21 11.01
C LYS A 209 1.57 -19.03 11.51
N GLU A 210 1.42 -19.17 12.82
CA GLU A 210 0.35 -19.95 13.44
C GLU A 210 -1.03 -19.40 13.03
N ARG A 211 -1.23 -18.08 13.17
CA ARG A 211 -2.45 -17.41 12.72
C ARG A 211 -2.68 -17.51 11.22
N PHE A 212 -1.63 -17.35 10.42
CA PHE A 212 -1.73 -17.54 8.96
C PHE A 212 -2.22 -18.95 8.61
N LEU A 213 -1.71 -19.98 9.30
CA LEU A 213 -2.10 -21.37 9.11
C LEU A 213 -3.52 -21.72 9.59
N GLU A 214 -4.14 -20.90 10.43
CA GLU A 214 -5.56 -21.02 10.78
C GLU A 214 -6.49 -20.67 9.59
N CYS A 215 -6.00 -19.90 8.60
CA CYS A 215 -6.78 -19.52 7.43
C CYS A 215 -6.89 -20.64 6.38
N LYS A 216 -7.72 -21.65 6.67
CA LYS A 216 -8.05 -22.74 5.71
C LYS A 216 -8.72 -22.23 4.43
N LYS A 217 -9.37 -21.06 4.47
CA LYS A 217 -10.07 -20.48 3.32
C LYS A 217 -9.14 -20.11 2.17
N VAL A 218 -7.83 -19.96 2.41
CA VAL A 218 -6.84 -19.64 1.37
C VAL A 218 -6.89 -20.63 0.19
N GLU A 219 -7.23 -21.90 0.48
CA GLU A 219 -7.36 -22.94 -0.54
C GLU A 219 -8.50 -22.69 -1.54
N ASN A 220 -9.56 -22.02 -1.09
CA ASN A 220 -10.83 -21.89 -1.82
C ASN A 220 -11.11 -20.45 -2.25
N ILE A 221 -10.11 -19.56 -2.24
CA ILE A 221 -10.27 -18.22 -2.79
C ILE A 221 -10.40 -18.35 -4.32
N THR A 222 -11.48 -17.81 -4.86
CA THR A 222 -11.75 -17.73 -6.32
C THR A 222 -11.97 -16.27 -6.77
N HIS A 223 -11.59 -15.31 -5.94
CA HIS A 223 -11.88 -13.88 -6.14
C HIS A 223 -10.66 -13.13 -6.69
N SER A 224 -10.80 -11.80 -6.82
CA SER A 224 -9.76 -10.85 -7.23
C SER A 224 -8.45 -10.97 -6.43
N PRO A 225 -7.33 -10.46 -6.95
CA PRO A 225 -6.03 -10.41 -6.25
C PRO A 225 -6.11 -9.88 -4.81
N GLU A 226 -6.81 -8.77 -4.62
CA GLU A 226 -7.05 -8.09 -3.34
C GLU A 226 -7.96 -8.91 -2.42
N GLY A 227 -8.92 -9.63 -3.00
CA GLY A 227 -9.79 -10.54 -2.26
C GLY A 227 -9.01 -11.62 -1.53
N ALA A 228 -7.89 -12.09 -2.10
CA ALA A 228 -7.12 -13.16 -1.49
C ALA A 228 -6.37 -12.72 -0.23
N SER A 229 -5.66 -11.60 -0.33
CA SER A 229 -4.95 -10.96 0.77
C SER A 229 -5.94 -10.47 1.84
N PHE A 230 -7.11 -9.94 1.45
CA PHE A 230 -8.17 -9.54 2.37
C PHE A 230 -8.80 -10.72 3.13
N VAL A 231 -8.99 -11.89 2.49
CA VAL A 231 -9.52 -13.08 3.18
C VAL A 231 -8.59 -13.55 4.29
N ALA A 232 -7.28 -13.60 4.03
CA ALA A 232 -6.28 -13.94 5.05
C ALA A 232 -6.29 -12.94 6.21
N PHE A 233 -6.34 -11.64 5.87
CA PHE A 233 -6.45 -10.54 6.82
C PHE A 233 -7.71 -10.62 7.69
N ASN A 234 -8.88 -10.74 7.09
CA ASN A 234 -10.17 -10.70 7.77
C ASN A 234 -10.43 -11.95 8.63
N LYS A 235 -9.79 -13.08 8.32
CA LYS A 235 -9.97 -14.33 9.07
C LYS A 235 -9.54 -14.23 10.54
N ILE A 236 -8.51 -13.44 10.84
CA ILE A 236 -8.04 -13.18 12.20
C ILE A 236 -9.11 -12.50 13.06
N GLY A 237 -9.95 -11.67 12.43
CA GLY A 237 -11.01 -10.92 13.08
C GLY A 237 -10.54 -9.61 13.72
N ALA A 238 -11.41 -8.61 13.68
CA ALA A 238 -11.10 -7.22 14.05
C ALA A 238 -10.44 -7.03 15.43
N LYS A 239 -10.78 -7.86 16.43
CA LYS A 239 -10.19 -7.79 17.79
C LYS A 239 -8.66 -8.02 17.84
N HIS A 240 -8.12 -8.70 16.84
CA HIS A 240 -6.70 -9.04 16.74
C HIS A 240 -5.98 -8.20 15.68
N MET A 241 -6.68 -7.27 15.01
CA MET A 241 -6.05 -6.33 14.09
C MET A 241 -5.48 -5.16 14.89
N ARG A 242 -4.28 -4.72 14.48
CA ARG A 242 -3.56 -3.60 15.08
C ARG A 242 -3.16 -2.64 13.97
N VAL A 243 -3.81 -1.49 13.97
CA VAL A 243 -3.45 -0.33 13.16
C VAL A 243 -2.93 0.70 14.14
N THR A 244 -1.72 1.23 13.91
CA THR A 244 -1.16 2.26 14.79
C THR A 244 -2.01 3.53 14.70
N ARG A 245 -2.11 4.31 15.78
CA ARG A 245 -2.80 5.60 15.72
C ARG A 245 -1.98 6.59 14.88
N ASP A 246 -0.68 6.68 15.17
CA ASP A 246 0.25 7.47 14.38
C ASP A 246 0.61 6.72 13.09
N TRP A 247 0.42 7.34 11.94
CA TRP A 247 0.69 6.70 10.67
C TRP A 247 2.19 6.45 10.46
N MET A 248 3.04 7.22 11.14
CA MET A 248 4.50 7.10 11.04
C MET A 248 5.05 5.92 11.85
N ASP A 249 4.26 5.37 12.77
CA ASP A 249 4.67 4.18 13.53
C ASP A 249 4.65 2.94 12.64
N LEU A 250 3.69 2.83 11.71
CA LEU A 250 3.62 1.75 10.73
C LEU A 250 2.75 2.15 9.52
N GLY A 251 3.39 2.46 8.39
CA GLY A 251 2.72 2.85 7.15
C GLY A 251 3.37 2.23 5.93
N ILE A 252 2.67 2.24 4.80
CA ILE A 252 3.19 1.85 3.49
C ILE A 252 2.88 2.93 2.46
N GLU A 253 3.87 3.30 1.65
CA GLU A 253 3.65 4.15 0.48
C GLU A 253 3.29 3.26 -0.71
N HIS A 254 2.07 3.41 -1.26
CA HIS A 254 1.59 2.64 -2.41
C HIS A 254 1.81 3.40 -3.72
N MET A 255 2.88 3.06 -4.42
CA MET A 255 3.46 3.95 -5.43
C MET A 255 2.86 3.77 -6.83
N SER A 256 2.27 2.61 -7.16
CA SER A 256 1.90 2.33 -8.55
C SER A 256 0.83 3.25 -9.13
N LYS A 257 -0.21 3.56 -8.34
CA LYS A 257 -1.28 4.45 -8.79
C LYS A 257 -0.75 5.86 -9.04
N TRP A 258 0.24 6.34 -8.27
CA TRP A 258 0.87 7.64 -8.48
C TRP A 258 1.59 7.74 -9.82
N TRP A 259 2.48 6.80 -10.15
CA TRP A 259 3.18 6.89 -11.43
C TRP A 259 2.27 6.57 -12.61
N LYS A 260 1.27 5.68 -12.46
CA LYS A 260 0.31 5.36 -13.53
C LYS A 260 -0.44 6.60 -13.98
N VAL A 261 -0.97 7.40 -13.05
CA VAL A 261 -1.65 8.67 -13.40
C VAL A 261 -0.72 9.63 -14.16
N VAL A 262 0.55 9.71 -13.78
CA VAL A 262 1.55 10.57 -14.46
C VAL A 262 1.86 10.05 -15.87
N LEU A 263 1.91 8.72 -16.06
CA LEU A 263 2.36 8.09 -17.31
C LEU A 263 1.21 7.82 -18.30
N ASP A 264 0.01 7.48 -17.83
CA ASP A 264 -1.14 7.11 -18.66
C ASP A 264 -1.55 8.25 -19.61
N TYR A 265 -1.42 9.51 -19.19
CA TYR A 265 -1.73 10.64 -20.06
C TYR A 265 -0.73 10.90 -21.17
N ASN A 266 0.54 10.53 -20.98
CA ASN A 266 1.53 10.76 -22.02
C ASN A 266 1.29 9.85 -23.25
N TYR A 267 0.37 8.90 -23.17
CA TYR A 267 -0.03 8.03 -24.28
C TYR A 267 -1.14 8.60 -25.18
N GLU A 268 -1.99 9.51 -24.69
CA GLU A 268 -3.18 10.01 -25.42
C GLU A 268 -2.88 11.24 -26.32
N GLY A 269 -1.72 11.26 -26.99
CA GLY A 269 -1.46 12.22 -28.09
C GLY A 269 -0.37 13.27 -27.85
N ARG A 270 0.44 13.16 -26.78
CA ARG A 270 1.71 13.90 -26.69
C ARG A 270 2.87 13.08 -27.28
N GLU A 271 3.90 13.76 -27.78
CA GLU A 271 5.09 13.08 -28.28
C GLU A 271 5.71 12.22 -27.18
N LEU A 272 5.98 10.95 -27.50
CA LEU A 272 6.61 9.93 -26.64
C LEU A 272 7.85 10.42 -25.87
N GLN A 273 8.52 11.47 -26.38
CA GLN A 273 9.70 12.08 -25.75
C GLN A 273 9.41 12.65 -24.35
N ASP A 274 8.17 13.07 -24.07
CA ASP A 274 7.83 13.61 -22.75
C ASP A 274 7.67 12.53 -21.68
N ALA A 275 7.22 11.33 -22.06
CA ALA A 275 7.04 10.22 -21.13
C ALA A 275 8.37 9.75 -20.53
N ASP A 276 9.42 9.67 -21.35
CA ASP A 276 10.74 9.21 -20.91
C ASP A 276 11.32 10.11 -19.82
N VAL A 277 11.08 11.43 -19.88
CA VAL A 277 11.53 12.41 -18.88
C VAL A 277 10.84 12.19 -17.52
N TYR A 278 9.54 11.89 -17.51
CA TYR A 278 8.82 11.55 -16.28
C TYR A 278 9.28 10.21 -15.72
N ILE A 279 9.46 9.20 -16.58
CA ILE A 279 9.98 7.89 -16.19
C ILE A 279 11.35 8.06 -15.53
N ASP A 280 12.26 8.85 -16.12
CA ASP A 280 13.59 9.09 -15.56
C ASP A 280 13.51 9.71 -14.16
N ARG A 281 12.64 10.71 -13.96
CA ARG A 281 12.41 11.26 -12.63
C ARG A 281 11.87 10.21 -11.65
N ILE A 282 10.87 9.43 -12.05
CA ILE A 282 10.30 8.39 -11.19
C ILE A 282 11.38 7.38 -10.79
N LEU A 283 12.22 6.97 -11.74
CA LEU A 283 13.36 6.10 -11.49
C LEU A 283 14.36 6.73 -10.53
N ASP A 284 14.66 8.02 -10.66
CA ASP A 284 15.54 8.74 -9.75
C ASP A 284 15.00 8.78 -8.32
N ILE A 285 13.68 8.93 -8.14
CA ILE A 285 13.04 8.84 -6.81
C ILE A 285 13.30 7.46 -6.18
N PHE A 286 13.09 6.36 -6.92
CA PHE A 286 13.37 5.03 -6.40
C PHE A 286 14.87 4.76 -6.19
N ARG A 287 15.73 5.22 -7.08
CA ARG A 287 17.19 5.11 -6.95
C ARG A 287 17.68 5.82 -5.69
N ASN A 288 17.22 7.05 -5.47
CA ASN A 288 17.55 7.83 -4.28
C ASN A 288 17.03 7.15 -3.01
N TYR A 289 15.81 6.62 -3.03
CA TYR A 289 15.27 5.86 -1.90
C TYR A 289 16.15 4.66 -1.54
N VAL A 290 16.52 3.84 -2.54
CA VAL A 290 17.32 2.62 -2.35
C VAL A 290 18.73 2.93 -1.85
N THR A 291 19.32 4.03 -2.31
CA THR A 291 20.72 4.39 -2.02
C THR A 291 20.90 5.42 -0.91
N SER A 292 19.79 5.87 -0.30
CA SER A 292 19.83 6.88 0.77
C SER A 292 20.55 6.35 2.03
N GLU A 293 21.38 7.21 2.61
CA GLU A 293 22.02 6.97 3.91
C GLU A 293 21.00 6.76 5.04
N ASP A 294 19.78 7.30 4.90
CA ASP A 294 18.70 7.09 5.87
C ASP A 294 18.35 5.61 6.03
N ARG A 295 18.46 4.80 4.96
CA ARG A 295 18.18 3.36 5.04
C ARG A 295 19.23 2.65 5.90
N ARG A 296 20.49 3.04 5.75
CA ARG A 296 21.59 2.56 6.60
C ARG A 296 21.46 3.05 8.03
N ASN A 297 21.15 4.33 8.24
CA ASN A 297 20.95 4.90 9.57
C ASN A 297 19.82 4.19 10.31
N LEU A 298 18.74 3.85 9.60
CA LEU A 298 17.64 3.05 10.15
C LEU A 298 18.13 1.65 10.54
N TRP A 299 18.83 0.96 9.65
CA TRP A 299 19.42 -0.35 9.90
C TRP A 299 20.34 -0.35 11.13
N ASP A 300 21.25 0.61 11.21
CA ASP A 300 22.20 0.75 12.32
C ASP A 300 21.44 1.01 13.63
N SER A 301 20.37 1.81 13.60
CA SER A 301 19.54 2.06 14.79
C SER A 301 18.85 0.80 15.30
N ILE A 302 18.43 -0.09 14.40
CA ILE A 302 17.75 -1.34 14.74
C ILE A 302 18.76 -2.38 15.24
N THR A 303 19.94 -2.46 14.63
CA THR A 303 20.92 -3.52 14.93
C THR A 303 21.79 -3.22 16.14
N THR A 304 22.00 -1.94 16.49
CA THR A 304 22.91 -1.55 17.57
C THR A 304 22.22 -1.19 18.88
N ASP A 305 20.91 -0.92 18.88
CA ASP A 305 20.15 -0.62 20.09
C ASP A 305 19.66 -1.90 20.77
N ASP A 306 20.11 -2.15 22.00
CA ASP A 306 19.69 -3.30 22.81
C ASP A 306 18.17 -3.38 23.01
N ASN A 307 17.45 -2.25 22.95
CA ASN A 307 15.99 -2.22 23.07
C ASN A 307 15.28 -2.82 21.85
N GLN A 308 16.00 -3.07 20.76
CA GLN A 308 15.47 -3.59 19.49
C GLN A 308 15.60 -5.11 19.38
N LYS A 309 16.11 -5.80 20.40
CA LYS A 309 16.28 -7.26 20.39
C LYS A 309 14.98 -8.00 20.09
N ASP A 310 13.87 -7.57 20.70
CA ASP A 310 12.55 -8.16 20.46
C ASP A 310 12.10 -7.98 19.01
N TRP A 311 12.36 -6.81 18.43
CA TRP A 311 12.07 -6.56 17.03
C TRP A 311 12.95 -7.41 16.12
N LEU A 312 14.25 -7.43 16.34
CA LEU A 312 15.18 -8.25 15.54
C LEU A 312 14.83 -9.72 15.60
N GLU A 313 14.41 -10.26 16.74
CA GLU A 313 13.92 -11.63 16.85
C GLU A 313 12.72 -11.87 15.93
N VAL A 314 11.73 -10.99 15.96
CA VAL A 314 10.52 -11.07 15.13
C VAL A 314 10.86 -10.88 13.65
N SER A 315 11.59 -9.84 13.30
CA SER A 315 11.93 -9.49 11.92
C SER A 315 12.84 -10.55 11.29
N GLN A 316 13.87 -11.05 11.99
CA GLN A 316 14.77 -12.07 11.47
C GLN A 316 14.13 -13.46 11.37
N SER A 317 13.05 -13.69 12.12
CA SER A 317 12.16 -14.85 11.98
C SER A 317 10.96 -14.59 11.07
N THR A 318 10.93 -13.46 10.36
CA THR A 318 9.92 -13.13 9.36
C THR A 318 10.36 -13.54 7.96
N ILE A 319 9.43 -14.14 7.23
CA ILE A 319 9.49 -14.30 5.79
C ILE A 319 8.47 -13.35 5.15
N ALA A 320 8.99 -12.36 4.41
CA ALA A 320 8.19 -11.49 3.57
C ALA A 320 7.95 -12.15 2.22
N VAL A 321 6.73 -12.00 1.73
CA VAL A 321 6.30 -12.55 0.44
C VAL A 321 5.72 -11.43 -0.41
N ILE A 322 6.31 -11.23 -1.58
CA ILE A 322 5.89 -10.21 -2.53
C ILE A 322 5.28 -10.90 -3.75
N ALA A 323 3.99 -10.67 -3.97
CA ALA A 323 3.29 -11.13 -5.17
C ALA A 323 3.70 -10.24 -6.36
N PHE A 324 4.37 -10.81 -7.35
CA PHE A 324 5.00 -10.06 -8.43
C PHE A 324 4.44 -10.46 -9.79
N MET A 325 4.11 -9.46 -10.60
CA MET A 325 3.75 -9.60 -12.00
C MET A 325 4.40 -8.47 -12.77
N ALA A 326 5.23 -8.79 -13.75
CA ALA A 326 5.80 -7.77 -14.61
C ALA A 326 4.72 -7.15 -15.50
N ASP A 327 4.76 -5.83 -15.63
CA ASP A 327 3.97 -5.10 -16.63
C ASP A 327 4.62 -5.21 -18.03
N SER A 328 3.84 -5.03 -19.09
CA SER A 328 4.24 -5.14 -20.49
C SER A 328 4.39 -3.78 -21.21
N GLY A 329 4.77 -2.72 -20.49
CA GLY A 329 5.04 -1.40 -21.05
C GLY A 329 6.47 -1.15 -21.52
N LYS A 330 6.68 -0.20 -22.44
CA LYS A 330 8.01 0.32 -22.82
C LYS A 330 8.68 0.90 -21.57
N ARG A 331 9.90 0.47 -21.24
CA ARG A 331 10.61 0.77 -19.97
C ARG A 331 9.88 0.37 -18.68
N GLY A 332 8.71 -0.28 -18.79
CA GLY A 332 7.97 -0.81 -17.64
C GLY A 332 8.80 -1.80 -16.83
N ASP A 333 9.67 -2.57 -17.50
CA ASP A 333 10.62 -3.48 -16.86
C ASP A 333 11.61 -2.76 -15.93
N GLU A 334 12.12 -1.60 -16.34
CA GLU A 334 13.06 -0.82 -15.52
C GLU A 334 12.34 -0.17 -14.34
N LEU A 335 11.16 0.40 -14.59
CA LEU A 335 10.34 1.01 -13.56
C LEU A 335 9.93 0.00 -12.48
N ILE A 336 9.38 -1.14 -12.88
CA ILE A 336 8.96 -2.17 -11.92
C ILE A 336 10.16 -2.83 -11.22
N GLN A 337 11.32 -2.92 -11.87
CA GLN A 337 12.57 -3.36 -11.23
C GLN A 337 12.95 -2.44 -10.07
N TRP A 338 12.97 -1.11 -10.29
CA TRP A 338 13.36 -0.15 -9.27
C TRP A 338 12.31 0.01 -8.17
N SER A 339 11.02 -0.04 -8.52
CA SER A 339 9.94 -0.11 -7.53
C SER A 339 10.12 -1.34 -6.63
N LEU A 340 10.35 -2.53 -7.22
CA LEU A 340 10.59 -3.74 -6.46
C LEU A 340 11.85 -3.63 -5.59
N ALA A 341 12.94 -3.08 -6.11
CA ALA A 341 14.16 -2.86 -5.34
C ALA A 341 13.90 -1.95 -4.13
N ALA A 342 13.11 -0.89 -4.29
CA ALA A 342 12.72 0.00 -3.20
C ALA A 342 11.84 -0.72 -2.16
N THR A 343 10.87 -1.52 -2.59
CA THR A 343 10.06 -2.37 -1.71
C THR A 343 10.93 -3.34 -0.90
N ILE A 344 11.85 -4.06 -1.56
CA ILE A 344 12.75 -5.00 -0.89
C ILE A 344 13.67 -4.27 0.09
N MET A 345 14.23 -3.13 -0.32
CA MET A 345 15.05 -2.29 0.55
C MET A 345 14.27 -1.87 1.80
N SER A 346 13.00 -1.51 1.66
CA SER A 346 12.13 -1.12 2.77
C SER A 346 11.93 -2.22 3.82
N LEU A 347 12.00 -3.49 3.40
CA LEU A 347 11.93 -4.66 4.28
C LEU A 347 13.31 -5.02 4.86
N ARG A 348 14.36 -4.92 4.04
CA ARG A 348 15.74 -5.25 4.44
C ARG A 348 16.26 -4.32 5.52
N GLN A 349 16.00 -3.02 5.41
CA GLN A 349 16.36 -2.04 6.45
C GLN A 349 15.70 -2.30 7.81
N LEU A 350 14.59 -3.06 7.84
CA LEU A 350 13.92 -3.47 9.07
C LEU A 350 14.37 -4.83 9.60
N GLY A 351 15.33 -5.48 8.94
CA GLY A 351 15.84 -6.79 9.33
C GLY A 351 14.87 -7.92 9.13
N VAL A 352 14.03 -7.85 8.09
CA VAL A 352 13.25 -9.01 7.64
C VAL A 352 14.21 -10.13 7.21
N GLY A 353 14.15 -11.30 7.84
CA GLY A 353 15.15 -12.35 7.63
C GLY A 353 15.13 -13.01 6.24
N ARG A 354 13.98 -13.00 5.55
CA ARG A 354 13.87 -13.52 4.19
C ARG A 354 12.81 -12.77 3.37
N VAL A 355 13.13 -12.47 2.12
CA VAL A 355 12.20 -11.92 1.13
C VAL A 355 12.06 -12.90 -0.03
N VAL A 356 10.85 -13.43 -0.21
CA VAL A 356 10.48 -14.25 -1.36
C VAL A 356 9.66 -13.42 -2.31
N VAL A 357 10.15 -13.21 -3.52
CA VAL A 357 9.39 -12.59 -4.60
C VAL A 357 8.84 -13.68 -5.48
N SER A 358 7.54 -13.67 -5.75
CA SER A 358 6.89 -14.77 -6.45
C SER A 358 6.07 -14.30 -7.64
N GLY A 359 6.41 -14.82 -8.82
CA GLY A 359 5.75 -14.53 -10.08
C GLY A 359 5.58 -15.78 -10.94
N ALA A 360 4.72 -15.70 -11.96
CA ALA A 360 4.36 -16.85 -12.80
C ALA A 360 5.23 -16.99 -14.05
N GLN A 361 5.93 -15.94 -14.48
CA GLN A 361 6.59 -15.89 -15.77
C GLN A 361 8.12 -15.94 -15.68
N LYS A 362 8.77 -16.41 -16.75
CA LYS A 362 10.25 -16.36 -16.85
C LYS A 362 10.78 -14.92 -16.90
N LYS A 363 10.01 -13.99 -17.49
CA LYS A 363 10.32 -12.55 -17.53
C LYS A 363 10.42 -11.99 -16.12
N ASP A 364 9.47 -12.33 -15.25
CA ASP A 364 9.45 -11.92 -13.84
C ASP A 364 10.78 -12.24 -13.16
N ARG A 365 11.25 -13.48 -13.29
CA ARG A 365 12.51 -13.92 -12.70
C ARG A 365 13.71 -13.04 -13.10
N ARG A 366 13.76 -12.58 -14.35
CA ARG A 366 14.87 -11.73 -14.83
C ARG A 366 14.83 -10.35 -14.17
N ILE A 367 13.65 -9.74 -14.12
CA ILE A 367 13.45 -8.42 -13.50
C ILE A 367 13.74 -8.48 -12.00
N VAL A 368 13.20 -9.50 -11.31
CA VAL A 368 13.40 -9.72 -9.88
C VAL A 368 14.88 -9.88 -9.54
N LYS A 369 15.64 -10.66 -10.33
CA LYS A 369 17.08 -10.83 -10.12
C LYS A 369 17.84 -9.51 -10.20
N LYS A 370 17.50 -8.65 -11.16
CA LYS A 370 18.13 -7.31 -11.26
C LYS A 370 17.78 -6.43 -10.06
N ALA A 371 16.54 -6.52 -9.55
CA ALA A 371 16.15 -5.82 -8.33
C ALA A 371 16.95 -6.33 -7.11
N PHE A 372 17.19 -7.64 -7.00
CA PHE A 372 18.05 -8.22 -5.97
C PHE A 372 19.49 -7.70 -6.08
N GLU A 373 20.08 -7.69 -7.27
CA GLU A 373 21.43 -7.17 -7.50
C GLU A 373 21.58 -5.70 -7.08
N VAL A 374 20.56 -4.87 -7.35
CA VAL A 374 20.50 -3.47 -6.90
C VAL A 374 20.54 -3.37 -5.38
N VAL A 375 19.70 -4.14 -4.68
CA VAL A 375 19.61 -4.12 -3.22
C VAL A 375 20.87 -4.70 -2.57
N ASP A 376 21.41 -5.80 -3.09
CA ASP A 376 22.65 -6.39 -2.57
C ASP A 376 23.82 -5.42 -2.69
N LYS A 377 23.96 -4.73 -3.82
CA LYS A 377 24.98 -3.71 -4.00
C LYS A 377 24.79 -2.53 -3.03
N ALA A 378 23.56 -2.07 -2.84
CA ALA A 378 23.26 -0.94 -1.94
C ALA A 378 23.49 -1.27 -0.45
N THR A 379 23.63 -2.55 -0.10
CA THR A 379 23.74 -3.02 1.29
C THR A 379 24.96 -3.91 1.52
N GLU A 380 25.94 -3.88 0.62
CA GLU A 380 27.11 -4.76 0.64
C GLU A 380 27.96 -4.59 1.91
N ASP A 381 27.90 -3.41 2.53
CA ASP A 381 28.71 -3.03 3.69
C ASP A 381 27.89 -2.84 4.98
N TRP A 382 26.60 -3.19 4.99
CA TRP A 382 25.71 -3.03 6.15
C TRP A 382 25.96 -4.07 7.24
N ASP A 383 26.36 -5.29 6.87
CA ASP A 383 26.77 -6.34 7.80
C ASP A 383 27.89 -7.17 7.14
N PRO A 384 29.16 -6.89 7.46
CA PRO A 384 30.29 -7.56 6.82
C PRO A 384 30.33 -9.08 7.09
N ASN A 385 29.63 -9.55 8.13
CA ASN A 385 29.54 -10.97 8.45
C ASN A 385 28.30 -11.64 7.83
N GLN A 386 27.43 -10.86 7.17
CA GLN A 386 26.17 -11.30 6.55
C GLN A 386 25.27 -12.14 7.46
N THR A 387 25.33 -11.90 8.77
CA THR A 387 24.59 -12.65 9.79
C THR A 387 23.11 -12.26 9.89
N LEU A 388 22.81 -10.99 9.65
CA LEU A 388 21.47 -10.40 9.78
C LEU A 388 20.88 -9.98 8.43
N ILE A 389 21.62 -10.20 7.34
CA ILE A 389 21.17 -9.83 6.00
C ILE A 389 20.05 -10.74 5.52
N SER A 390 18.99 -10.12 4.98
CA SER A 390 17.84 -10.78 4.38
C SER A 390 18.28 -11.72 3.25
N GLY A 391 17.92 -12.99 3.34
CA GLY A 391 17.99 -13.88 2.19
C GLY A 391 16.92 -13.51 1.16
N MET A 392 17.28 -13.33 -0.11
CA MET A 392 16.35 -12.99 -1.19
C MET A 392 16.24 -14.15 -2.18
N GLU A 393 15.03 -14.49 -2.62
CA GLU A 393 14.82 -15.57 -3.59
C GLU A 393 13.61 -15.33 -4.49
N PHE A 394 13.70 -15.78 -5.74
CA PHE A 394 12.54 -15.82 -6.64
C PHE A 394 11.95 -17.23 -6.65
N CYS A 395 10.66 -17.36 -6.33
CA CYS A 395 9.97 -18.65 -6.30
C CYS A 395 8.66 -18.63 -7.08
N PHE A 396 8.31 -19.76 -7.69
CA PHE A 396 7.02 -19.89 -8.37
C PHE A 396 5.87 -20.09 -7.36
N PRO A 397 4.68 -19.51 -7.64
CA PRO A 397 3.48 -19.72 -6.83
C PRO A 397 2.79 -21.05 -7.16
N ALA A 398 1.87 -21.47 -6.30
CA ALA A 398 1.03 -22.65 -6.49
C ALA A 398 -0.16 -22.26 -7.37
N ASN A 399 -0.32 -22.93 -8.52
CA ASN A 399 -1.43 -22.77 -9.48
C ASN A 399 -2.20 -21.43 -9.35
N PRO A 400 -1.64 -20.32 -9.86
CA PRO A 400 -2.24 -19.00 -9.71
C PRO A 400 -3.48 -18.79 -10.60
N LYS A 401 -3.93 -19.79 -11.38
CA LYS A 401 -5.07 -19.67 -12.28
C LYS A 401 -6.41 -19.63 -11.51
N VAL A 402 -7.25 -18.64 -11.78
CA VAL A 402 -8.58 -18.47 -11.17
C VAL A 402 -9.69 -19.10 -12.01
N SER A 403 -9.53 -19.12 -13.33
CA SER A 403 -10.46 -19.73 -14.29
C SER A 403 -9.73 -20.63 -15.30
N GLY A 404 -10.49 -21.30 -16.17
CA GLY A 404 -9.93 -22.14 -17.24
C GLY A 404 -9.26 -21.37 -18.38
N THR A 405 -9.33 -20.03 -18.40
CA THR A 405 -8.63 -19.19 -19.37
C THR A 405 -7.17 -18.98 -18.95
N ILE A 406 -6.30 -18.69 -19.93
CA ILE A 406 -4.86 -18.50 -19.70
C ILE A 406 -4.56 -17.13 -19.07
N ASP A 407 -5.49 -16.19 -19.21
CA ASP A 407 -5.31 -14.77 -18.84
C ASP A 407 -5.71 -14.46 -17.38
N ASP A 408 -6.43 -15.35 -16.71
CA ASP A 408 -6.92 -15.13 -15.33
C ASP A 408 -5.92 -15.62 -14.28
N VAL A 409 -4.77 -14.96 -14.20
CA VAL A 409 -3.73 -15.26 -13.20
C VAL A 409 -3.87 -14.36 -11.98
N ASN A 410 -4.18 -14.94 -10.82
CA ASN A 410 -4.16 -14.27 -9.53
C ASN A 410 -2.91 -14.71 -8.75
N ILE A 411 -1.83 -13.94 -8.92
CA ILE A 411 -0.55 -14.18 -8.25
C ILE A 411 -0.70 -14.13 -6.72
N PRO A 412 -1.32 -13.11 -6.09
CA PRO A 412 -1.48 -13.09 -4.63
C PRO A 412 -2.14 -14.34 -4.05
N MET A 413 -3.18 -14.86 -4.71
CA MET A 413 -3.80 -16.12 -4.33
C MET A 413 -2.82 -17.29 -4.41
N GLY A 414 -2.15 -17.47 -5.56
CA GLY A 414 -1.21 -18.57 -5.76
C GLY A 414 -0.03 -18.52 -4.79
N VAL A 415 0.41 -17.32 -4.44
CA VAL A 415 1.44 -17.03 -3.44
C VAL A 415 1.01 -17.48 -2.04
N LEU A 416 -0.18 -17.08 -1.59
CA LEU A 416 -0.70 -17.45 -0.27
C LEU A 416 -0.94 -18.96 -0.18
N LYS A 417 -1.45 -19.60 -1.23
CA LYS A 417 -1.61 -21.06 -1.32
C LYS A 417 -0.26 -21.76 -1.21
N GLN A 418 0.73 -21.33 -1.99
CA GLN A 418 2.07 -21.94 -2.00
C GLN A 418 2.73 -21.84 -0.64
N MET A 419 2.67 -20.65 -0.03
CA MET A 419 3.25 -20.39 1.28
C MET A 419 2.65 -21.31 2.35
N ARG A 420 1.32 -21.44 2.35
CA ARG A 420 0.61 -22.36 3.23
C ARG A 420 1.03 -23.82 2.99
N HIS A 421 1.10 -24.27 1.74
CA HIS A 421 1.51 -25.64 1.41
C HIS A 421 2.94 -25.94 1.84
N VAL A 422 3.85 -24.97 1.67
CA VAL A 422 5.24 -25.06 2.10
C VAL A 422 5.34 -25.22 3.62
N PHE A 423 4.64 -24.39 4.41
CA PHE A 423 4.64 -24.52 5.87
C PHE A 423 4.00 -25.82 6.37
N LEU A 424 3.03 -26.36 5.64
CA LEU A 424 2.39 -27.64 5.95
C LEU A 424 3.17 -28.85 5.41
N ASN A 425 4.36 -28.64 4.84
CA ASN A 425 5.17 -29.69 4.21
C ASN A 425 4.39 -30.50 3.16
N LYS A 426 3.58 -29.82 2.35
CA LYS A 426 2.75 -30.40 1.27
C LYS A 426 3.35 -30.19 -0.12
N THR A 427 4.62 -29.80 -0.19
CA THR A 427 5.32 -29.43 -1.42
C THR A 427 6.57 -30.28 -1.60
N SER A 428 7.11 -30.31 -2.82
CA SER A 428 8.41 -30.96 -3.04
C SER A 428 9.51 -30.29 -2.21
N SER A 429 10.61 -31.02 -1.95
CA SER A 429 11.78 -30.48 -1.26
C SER A 429 12.36 -29.27 -1.99
N SER A 430 12.36 -29.26 -3.33
CA SER A 430 12.86 -28.13 -4.13
C SER A 430 12.03 -26.85 -3.93
N VAL A 431 10.70 -26.97 -3.92
CA VAL A 431 9.80 -25.83 -3.66
C VAL A 431 9.96 -25.34 -2.22
N THR A 432 9.97 -26.27 -1.27
CA THR A 432 10.18 -25.95 0.15
C THR A 432 11.52 -25.23 0.37
N LYS A 433 12.60 -25.68 -0.28
CA LYS A 433 13.93 -25.07 -0.23
C LYS A 433 13.95 -23.67 -0.84
N CYS A 434 13.24 -23.46 -1.96
CA CYS A 434 13.09 -22.13 -2.55
C CYS A 434 12.40 -21.18 -1.56
N TRP A 435 11.29 -21.58 -0.98
CA TRP A 435 10.49 -20.69 -0.13
C TRP A 435 11.11 -20.48 1.25
N LEU A 436 11.54 -21.53 1.94
CA LEU A 436 12.02 -21.46 3.34
C LEU A 436 13.56 -21.39 3.46
N GLY A 437 14.31 -21.60 2.38
CA GLY A 437 15.78 -21.72 2.40
C GLY A 437 16.29 -23.16 2.62
N GLY A 438 17.61 -23.33 2.71
CA GLY A 438 18.35 -24.62 2.74
C GLY A 438 18.03 -25.63 3.87
N GLU A 439 18.66 -26.81 3.78
CA GLU A 439 18.10 -28.15 4.07
C GLU A 439 17.81 -28.55 5.53
N ASP A 440 18.33 -27.88 6.56
CA ASP A 440 18.10 -28.33 7.95
C ASP A 440 17.29 -27.32 8.77
N ASN A 441 16.07 -27.72 9.15
CA ASN A 441 15.20 -27.06 10.15
C ASN A 441 14.80 -25.59 9.92
N ARG A 442 15.04 -24.99 8.74
CA ARG A 442 14.66 -23.58 8.49
C ARG A 442 13.15 -23.33 8.49
N GLY A 443 12.31 -24.34 8.25
CA GLY A 443 10.87 -24.18 8.41
C GLY A 443 10.44 -23.81 9.84
N ALA A 444 11.23 -24.22 10.84
CA ALA A 444 11.03 -23.83 12.23
C ALA A 444 11.55 -22.40 12.53
N LYS A 445 12.47 -21.87 11.71
CA LYS A 445 13.00 -20.50 11.87
C LYS A 445 11.92 -19.44 11.67
N TRP A 446 11.03 -19.65 10.70
CA TRP A 446 10.08 -18.64 10.27
C TRP A 446 8.83 -18.66 11.15
N ASN A 447 8.72 -17.69 12.06
CA ASN A 447 7.60 -17.57 13.00
C ASN A 447 6.57 -16.55 12.54
N TYR A 448 6.91 -15.70 11.57
CA TYR A 448 6.05 -14.62 11.10
C TYR A 448 6.04 -14.54 9.58
N VAL A 449 4.94 -14.02 9.05
CA VAL A 449 4.71 -13.81 7.62
C VAL A 449 4.34 -12.35 7.40
N TYR A 450 5.06 -11.72 6.47
CA TYR A 450 4.67 -10.44 5.90
C TYR A 450 4.20 -10.66 4.47
N LEU A 451 3.08 -10.06 4.08
CA LEU A 451 2.61 -10.02 2.69
C LEU A 451 2.70 -8.59 2.17
N GLY A 452 3.15 -8.42 0.92
CA GLY A 452 3.09 -7.16 0.20
C GLY A 452 3.13 -7.32 -1.32
N GLU A 453 3.28 -6.19 -2.01
CA GLU A 453 3.27 -6.03 -3.47
C GLU A 453 4.53 -5.26 -3.89
N PRO A 454 4.95 -5.29 -5.17
CA PRO A 454 6.24 -4.74 -5.62
C PRO A 454 6.41 -3.23 -5.48
N ASP A 455 5.37 -2.51 -5.07
CA ASP A 455 5.28 -1.06 -5.00
C ASP A 455 4.77 -0.55 -3.65
N LEU A 456 4.79 -1.41 -2.62
CA LEU A 456 4.42 -1.09 -1.24
C LEU A 456 5.68 -0.90 -0.38
N LEU A 457 6.11 0.35 -0.24
CA LEU A 457 7.32 0.67 0.52
C LEU A 457 6.97 0.85 2.00
N LEU A 458 7.48 -0.06 2.84
CA LEU A 458 7.21 -0.07 4.27
C LEU A 458 8.00 1.02 4.99
N THR A 459 7.29 1.78 5.82
CA THR A 459 7.81 2.87 6.63
C THR A 459 7.44 2.65 8.09
N THR A 460 8.41 2.84 8.99
CA THR A 460 8.22 2.73 10.43
C THR A 460 9.32 3.49 11.15
N ARG A 461 9.03 3.93 12.38
CA ARG A 461 10.02 4.55 13.26
C ARG A 461 10.73 3.48 14.09
N PRO A 462 12.07 3.59 14.27
CA PRO A 462 12.80 2.73 15.20
C PRO A 462 12.24 2.76 16.63
N SER A 463 11.70 3.88 17.09
CA SER A 463 11.13 3.98 18.43
C SER A 463 9.83 3.20 18.62
N SER A 464 9.22 2.67 17.56
CA SER A 464 7.91 2.02 17.56
C SER A 464 8.01 0.50 17.40
N THR A 465 9.12 -0.01 16.86
CA THR A 465 9.34 -1.42 16.52
C THR A 465 9.24 -2.38 17.70
N ALA A 466 9.68 -2.01 18.91
CA ALA A 466 9.52 -2.88 20.08
C ALA A 466 8.05 -3.14 20.43
N ALA A 467 7.20 -2.11 20.33
CA ALA A 467 5.76 -2.27 20.56
C ALA A 467 5.10 -3.11 19.45
N LEU A 468 5.52 -2.92 18.19
CA LEU A 468 5.07 -3.73 17.06
C LEU A 468 5.45 -5.22 17.23
N ALA A 469 6.69 -5.50 17.68
CA ALA A 469 7.16 -6.83 17.98
C ALA A 469 6.29 -7.52 19.04
N LYS A 470 5.97 -6.79 20.12
CA LYS A 470 5.11 -7.29 21.18
C LYS A 470 3.73 -7.71 20.65
N GLU A 471 3.09 -6.89 19.82
CA GLU A 471 1.77 -7.23 19.26
C GLU A 471 1.81 -8.50 18.38
N LEU A 472 2.89 -8.67 17.59
CA LEU A 472 3.09 -9.90 16.81
C LEU A 472 3.31 -11.13 17.72
N LYS A 473 4.12 -10.99 18.78
CA LYS A 473 4.34 -12.04 19.80
C LYS A 473 3.04 -12.42 20.53
N ASP A 474 2.15 -11.45 20.75
CA ASP A 474 0.83 -11.67 21.34
C ASP A 474 -0.18 -12.32 20.36
N GLY A 475 0.25 -12.64 19.13
CA GLY A 475 -0.56 -13.30 18.10
C GLY A 475 -1.58 -12.37 17.43
N ASN A 476 -1.35 -11.05 17.50
CA ASN A 476 -2.11 -10.06 16.74
C ASN A 476 -1.52 -9.88 15.33
N LEU A 477 -2.31 -9.28 14.44
CA LEU A 477 -1.91 -8.90 13.09
C LEU A 477 -1.65 -7.39 13.06
N LEU A 478 -0.51 -7.00 12.51
CA LEU A 478 -0.21 -5.61 12.20
C LEU A 478 -0.70 -5.28 10.79
N ALA A 479 -1.38 -4.14 10.70
CA ALA A 479 -1.98 -3.62 9.49
C ALA A 479 -1.42 -2.19 9.26
N PRO A 480 -0.49 -2.00 8.31
CA PRO A 480 0.07 -0.68 8.05
C PRO A 480 -0.98 0.25 7.44
N HIS A 481 -0.87 1.56 7.70
CA HIS A 481 -1.64 2.56 6.97
C HIS A 481 -1.23 2.57 5.49
N ARG A 482 -2.18 2.42 4.56
CA ARG A 482 -1.91 2.61 3.13
C ARG A 482 -1.93 4.09 2.79
N LEU A 483 -0.75 4.69 2.71
CA LEU A 483 -0.56 6.06 2.25
C LEU A 483 -0.81 6.09 0.74
N GLN A 484 -1.53 7.12 0.27
CA GLN A 484 -1.86 7.29 -1.15
C GLN A 484 -1.08 8.47 -1.72
N PRO A 485 0.13 8.22 -2.26
CA PRO A 485 0.83 9.17 -3.13
C PRO A 485 -0.09 9.76 -4.19
N ILE A 486 -0.03 11.08 -4.35
CA ILE A 486 -0.79 11.83 -5.34
C ILE A 486 0.18 12.57 -6.25
N PRO A 487 -0.02 12.55 -7.57
CA PRO A 487 0.84 13.29 -8.48
C PRO A 487 0.84 14.79 -8.15
N HIS A 488 2.01 15.32 -7.84
CA HIS A 488 2.17 16.72 -7.46
C HIS A 488 3.39 17.30 -8.18
N SER A 489 3.25 18.50 -8.74
CA SER A 489 4.32 19.18 -9.49
C SER A 489 5.60 19.38 -8.68
N ALA A 490 5.51 19.52 -7.35
CA ALA A 490 6.67 19.55 -6.46
C ALA A 490 7.59 18.31 -6.56
N ASP A 491 7.07 17.16 -7.03
CA ASP A 491 7.87 15.94 -7.23
C ASP A 491 8.66 15.98 -8.56
N PHE A 492 8.32 16.94 -9.44
CA PHE A 492 8.79 17.08 -10.82
C PHE A 492 9.37 18.47 -11.14
N GLN A 493 9.70 19.29 -10.13
CA GLN A 493 10.12 20.70 -10.32
C GLN A 493 11.27 20.87 -11.33
N GLN A 494 12.20 19.92 -11.39
CA GLN A 494 13.32 19.94 -12.34
C GLN A 494 12.90 19.80 -13.82
N LEU A 495 11.64 19.50 -14.10
CA LEU A 495 11.08 19.39 -15.45
C LEU A 495 10.48 20.71 -15.98
N GLY A 496 10.32 21.73 -15.12
CA GLY A 496 9.87 23.08 -15.47
C GLY A 496 8.35 23.32 -15.46
N ALA A 497 7.95 24.58 -15.22
CA ALA A 497 6.60 25.00 -14.84
C ALA A 497 5.49 24.82 -15.90
N ARG A 498 5.82 24.80 -17.20
CA ARG A 498 4.80 24.78 -18.29
C ARG A 498 3.86 23.58 -18.26
N ARG A 499 4.20 22.53 -17.52
CA ARG A 499 3.47 21.25 -17.48
C ARG A 499 2.55 21.11 -16.27
N GLU A 500 2.60 22.08 -15.35
CA GLU A 500 1.94 22.03 -14.05
C GLU A 500 0.49 22.55 -14.13
N GLU A 501 0.18 23.45 -15.07
CA GLU A 501 -0.93 24.39 -14.96
C GLU A 501 -2.34 23.82 -15.17
N ASN A 502 -2.49 22.70 -15.90
CA ASN A 502 -3.83 22.21 -16.25
C ASN A 502 -4.48 21.33 -15.17
N GLY A 503 -3.72 20.88 -14.15
CA GLY A 503 -4.26 20.09 -13.03
C GLY A 503 -4.74 18.68 -13.38
N ALA A 504 -4.63 18.26 -14.64
CA ALA A 504 -5.29 17.06 -15.15
C ALA A 504 -4.55 15.75 -14.79
N TYR A 505 -3.26 15.85 -14.43
CA TYR A 505 -2.38 14.69 -14.14
C TYR A 505 -1.46 14.90 -12.96
N MET A 506 -1.32 16.15 -12.52
CA MET A 506 -0.59 16.52 -11.32
C MET A 506 -1.23 17.75 -10.72
N LEU A 507 -1.16 17.86 -9.40
CA LEU A 507 -1.57 19.05 -8.68
C LEU A 507 -0.53 20.17 -8.91
N PRO A 508 -0.95 21.36 -9.38
CA PRO A 508 -0.08 22.51 -9.56
C PRO A 508 0.29 23.13 -8.21
N GLN A 509 1.58 23.17 -7.90
CA GLN A 509 2.11 23.82 -6.72
C GLN A 509 1.86 25.34 -6.76
N ALA A 510 1.72 25.92 -7.95
CA ALA A 510 1.43 27.33 -8.13
C ALA A 510 0.02 27.74 -7.68
N LEU A 511 -0.91 26.79 -7.50
CA LEU A 511 -2.27 27.11 -7.07
C LEU A 511 -2.39 27.15 -5.54
N PRO A 512 -3.06 28.18 -4.98
CA PRO A 512 -3.33 28.25 -3.55
C PRO A 512 -4.02 26.98 -3.04
N GLY A 513 -3.50 26.44 -1.92
CA GLY A 513 -4.00 25.22 -1.30
C GLY A 513 -3.23 23.96 -1.70
N PHE A 514 -2.52 23.98 -2.83
CA PHE A 514 -1.58 22.93 -3.23
C PHE A 514 -0.11 23.37 -3.10
N ASP A 515 0.14 24.65 -2.82
CA ASP A 515 1.48 25.22 -2.65
C ASP A 515 2.21 24.70 -1.39
N ARG A 516 1.44 24.29 -0.37
CA ARG A 516 1.97 23.92 0.94
C ARG A 516 2.00 22.40 1.14
N VAL A 517 3.19 21.83 1.07
CA VAL A 517 3.46 20.43 1.45
C VAL A 517 4.20 20.39 2.79
N ILE A 518 3.68 19.62 3.75
CA ILE A 518 4.24 19.48 5.10
C ILE A 518 5.10 18.22 5.17
N GLU A 519 6.32 18.33 5.68
CA GLU A 519 7.17 17.18 5.99
C GLU A 519 6.70 16.52 7.28
N ALA A 520 6.05 15.36 7.20
CA ALA A 520 5.40 14.73 8.35
C ALA A 520 6.40 14.10 9.34
N ASP A 521 7.60 13.78 8.88
CA ASP A 521 8.65 13.08 9.64
C ASP A 521 9.86 13.97 10.00
N HIS A 522 9.92 15.22 9.53
CA HIS A 522 10.94 16.20 9.90
C HIS A 522 10.59 16.99 11.19
N ILE A 523 9.33 16.94 11.63
CA ILE A 523 8.86 17.60 12.86
C ILE A 523 9.42 16.80 14.07
N ASP A 524 10.63 17.14 14.56
CA ASP A 524 11.37 16.49 15.65
C ASP A 524 11.00 15.01 15.84
N SER A 525 11.45 14.22 14.86
CA SER A 525 10.84 13.02 14.26
C SER A 525 10.31 11.91 15.16
N GLU A 526 10.59 11.93 16.46
CA GLU A 526 10.07 10.94 17.42
C GLU A 526 8.76 11.37 18.07
N TRP A 527 8.49 12.68 18.13
CA TRP A 527 7.35 13.24 18.84
C TRP A 527 6.25 13.74 17.93
N ALA A 528 6.43 13.78 16.60
CA ALA A 528 5.32 14.12 15.72
C ALA A 528 4.29 12.99 15.67
N CYS A 529 3.01 13.33 15.64
CA CYS A 529 1.92 12.42 15.29
C CYS A 529 1.32 12.82 13.94
N CYS A 530 1.01 11.83 13.12
CA CYS A 530 0.26 11.97 11.89
C CYS A 530 -1.08 11.23 12.04
N ASP A 531 -2.09 11.90 12.61
CA ASP A 531 -3.48 11.40 12.68
C ASP A 531 -4.45 12.58 12.89
N ALA A 532 -5.63 12.53 12.28
CA ALA A 532 -6.69 13.50 12.52
C ALA A 532 -7.97 12.86 13.06
N GLY A 533 -7.84 11.72 13.75
CA GLY A 533 -8.99 10.92 14.17
C GLY A 533 -9.79 10.41 12.97
N ASN A 534 -11.09 10.22 13.16
CA ASN A 534 -12.00 9.77 12.09
C ASN A 534 -12.36 10.85 11.08
N ASN A 535 -11.58 11.93 10.99
CA ASN A 535 -11.81 12.95 9.99
C ASN A 535 -11.49 12.38 8.59
N LYS A 536 -12.53 12.30 7.77
CA LYS A 536 -12.48 11.78 6.39
C LYS A 536 -13.19 12.78 5.47
N PRO A 537 -12.55 13.92 5.14
CA PRO A 537 -13.19 15.00 4.39
C PRO A 537 -13.87 14.55 3.09
N LYS A 538 -13.38 13.49 2.43
CA LYS A 538 -14.04 12.90 1.24
C LYS A 538 -15.53 12.59 1.41
N TYR A 539 -16.00 12.26 2.62
CA TYR A 539 -17.41 11.96 2.87
C TYR A 539 -18.27 13.22 3.04
N GLU A 540 -17.67 14.39 3.26
CA GLU A 540 -18.40 15.66 3.24
C GLU A 540 -18.86 16.02 1.82
N TYR A 541 -18.25 15.40 0.80
CA TYR A 541 -18.53 15.61 -0.63
C TYR A 541 -19.42 14.50 -1.23
N GLU A 542 -20.25 13.83 -0.41
CA GLU A 542 -21.15 12.70 -0.71
C GLU A 542 -22.01 12.81 -2.00
N TYR A 543 -22.11 13.98 -2.63
CA TYR A 543 -22.90 14.24 -3.83
C TYR A 543 -22.14 14.16 -5.15
N GLU A 544 -20.81 14.16 -5.13
CA GLU A 544 -20.03 13.95 -6.34
C GLU A 544 -19.77 12.47 -6.51
N LYS A 545 -20.54 11.84 -7.41
CA LYS A 545 -20.28 10.48 -7.86
C LYS A 545 -18.90 10.45 -8.50
N CYS A 546 -17.87 10.25 -7.69
CA CYS A 546 -16.57 9.87 -8.22
C CYS A 546 -16.74 8.46 -8.80
N PRO A 547 -16.63 8.29 -10.13
CA PRO A 547 -16.82 6.99 -10.75
C PRO A 547 -15.70 6.02 -10.40
N ASN A 548 -14.57 6.53 -9.89
CA ASN A 548 -13.38 5.74 -9.60
C ASN A 548 -13.36 5.17 -8.18
N GLU A 549 -12.60 4.10 -8.04
CA GLU A 549 -12.37 3.41 -6.76
C GLU A 549 -11.57 4.28 -5.78
N PHE A 550 -10.68 5.15 -6.28
CA PHE A 550 -9.86 6.05 -5.45
C PHE A 550 -10.44 7.46 -5.40
N TRP A 551 -10.82 7.89 -4.20
CA TRP A 551 -11.44 9.19 -3.93
C TRP A 551 -10.59 10.41 -4.34
N TRP A 552 -9.27 10.26 -4.47
CA TRP A 552 -8.38 11.35 -4.88
C TRP A 552 -8.27 11.46 -6.40
N LEU A 553 -8.71 10.45 -7.17
CA LEU A 553 -8.70 10.50 -8.64
C LEU A 553 -9.78 11.41 -9.23
N CYS A 554 -10.80 11.78 -8.45
CA CYS A 554 -12.00 12.45 -8.96
C CYS A 554 -11.71 13.77 -9.67
N GLY A 555 -10.80 14.59 -9.13
CA GLY A 555 -10.47 15.88 -9.73
C GLY A 555 -9.68 15.74 -11.03
N PHE A 556 -8.79 14.76 -11.11
CA PHE A 556 -8.05 14.47 -12.34
C PHE A 556 -9.01 14.07 -13.45
N ASP A 557 -9.95 13.17 -13.18
CA ASP A 557 -10.88 12.69 -14.20
C ASP A 557 -11.95 13.71 -14.58
N THR A 558 -12.37 14.55 -13.64
CA THR A 558 -13.22 15.71 -13.93
C THR A 558 -12.55 16.63 -14.95
N ILE A 559 -11.27 16.95 -14.74
CA ILE A 559 -10.52 17.80 -15.67
C ILE A 559 -10.29 17.09 -17.02
N LYS A 560 -9.91 15.80 -17.01
CA LYS A 560 -9.72 15.01 -18.24
C LYS A 560 -10.98 15.00 -19.11
N SER A 561 -12.15 14.76 -18.52
CA SER A 561 -13.43 14.75 -19.25
C SER A 561 -13.80 16.09 -19.89
N GLN A 562 -13.23 17.19 -19.41
CA GLN A 562 -13.44 18.53 -19.98
C GLN A 562 -12.46 18.84 -21.13
N HIS A 563 -11.27 18.24 -21.11
CA HIS A 563 -10.25 18.43 -22.14
C HIS A 563 -10.30 17.37 -23.24
N GLY A 564 -10.72 16.15 -22.90
CA GLY A 564 -11.04 15.09 -23.84
C GLY A 564 -12.37 15.39 -24.51
N GLY A 565 -12.38 16.37 -25.42
CA GLY A 565 -13.45 16.47 -26.39
C GLY A 565 -13.48 15.15 -27.14
N ASP A 566 -14.51 14.35 -26.87
CA ASP A 566 -14.76 13.07 -27.53
C ASP A 566 -14.58 13.22 -29.05
N ASP A 567 -13.45 12.73 -29.56
CA ASP A 567 -13.26 12.45 -30.98
C ASP A 567 -14.15 11.27 -31.42
N SER A 568 -14.88 10.65 -30.47
CA SER A 568 -15.90 9.64 -30.71
C SER A 568 -17.18 10.21 -31.30
N GLY A 569 -17.08 11.11 -32.30
CA GLY A 569 -18.02 11.30 -33.41
C GLY A 569 -19.51 11.51 -33.11
N SER A 570 -19.92 11.57 -31.85
CA SER A 570 -21.29 11.71 -31.43
C SER A 570 -21.61 13.19 -31.46
N LYS A 571 -21.86 13.66 -32.68
CA LYS A 571 -22.54 14.92 -32.99
C LYS A 571 -23.99 14.85 -32.50
N GLY A 572 -24.19 14.63 -31.20
CA GLY A 572 -25.45 14.87 -30.55
C GLY A 572 -25.57 16.37 -30.36
N ASP A 573 -26.54 16.99 -31.02
CA ASP A 573 -26.81 18.44 -31.04
C ASP A 573 -27.21 19.04 -29.68
N ASP A 574 -26.87 18.38 -28.56
CA ASP A 574 -27.17 18.82 -27.20
C ASP A 574 -25.88 19.04 -26.40
N ALA A 575 -24.91 19.69 -27.05
CA ALA A 575 -23.76 20.32 -26.40
C ALA A 575 -24.23 21.52 -25.55
N THR A 576 -25.03 21.22 -24.53
CA THR A 576 -25.28 22.14 -23.44
C THR A 576 -23.92 22.52 -22.86
N THR A 577 -23.66 23.83 -22.87
CA THR A 577 -22.37 24.46 -22.61
C THR A 577 -21.95 24.18 -21.17
N MET A 578 -21.29 23.03 -20.91
CA MET A 578 -20.69 22.78 -19.61
C MET A 578 -19.62 23.83 -19.37
N LYS A 579 -19.82 24.63 -18.32
CA LYS A 579 -18.91 25.70 -17.94
C LYS A 579 -17.59 25.04 -17.50
N PRO A 580 -16.42 25.52 -17.97
CA PRO A 580 -15.14 24.98 -17.55
C PRO A 580 -15.01 25.07 -16.02
N VAL A 581 -14.61 23.96 -15.40
CA VAL A 581 -14.41 23.89 -13.95
C VAL A 581 -12.96 24.29 -13.68
N SER A 582 -12.76 25.19 -12.72
CA SER A 582 -11.39 25.55 -12.29
C SER A 582 -10.69 24.35 -11.66
N VAL A 583 -9.37 24.26 -11.78
CA VAL A 583 -8.55 23.19 -11.18
C VAL A 583 -8.83 23.03 -9.68
N ALA A 584 -8.95 24.13 -8.94
CA ALA A 584 -9.26 24.10 -7.50
C ALA A 584 -10.64 23.49 -7.20
N GLU A 585 -11.65 23.80 -8.01
CA GLU A 585 -13.00 23.23 -7.86
C GLU A 585 -13.02 21.74 -8.22
N ALA A 586 -12.32 21.34 -9.29
CA ALA A 586 -12.21 19.93 -9.66
C ALA A 586 -11.51 19.11 -8.56
N HIS A 587 -10.46 19.65 -7.95
CA HIS A 587 -9.69 19.01 -6.89
C HIS A 587 -10.15 19.38 -5.47
N LYS A 588 -11.38 19.87 -5.28
CA LYS A 588 -11.84 20.34 -3.96
C LYS A 588 -11.79 19.29 -2.86
N ILE A 589 -11.95 18.01 -3.22
CA ILE A 589 -11.79 16.91 -2.26
C ILE A 589 -10.35 16.91 -1.74
N ILE A 590 -9.34 16.86 -2.61
CA ILE A 590 -7.92 16.88 -2.20
C ILE A 590 -7.58 18.20 -1.47
N HIS A 591 -8.13 19.33 -1.92
CA HIS A 591 -7.91 20.64 -1.29
C HIS A 591 -8.33 20.68 0.19
N SER A 592 -9.23 19.78 0.64
CA SER A 592 -9.61 19.66 2.05
C SER A 592 -8.62 18.85 2.91
N TYR A 593 -7.60 18.26 2.30
CA TYR A 593 -6.54 17.52 2.99
C TYR A 593 -5.24 18.34 3.05
N PRO A 594 -4.49 18.26 4.15
CA PRO A 594 -3.11 18.75 4.15
C PRO A 594 -2.28 17.86 3.22
N LEU A 595 -1.54 18.48 2.30
CA LEU A 595 -0.54 17.78 1.52
C LEU A 595 0.69 17.52 2.38
N ILE A 596 1.16 16.28 2.38
CA ILE A 596 2.26 15.84 3.23
C ILE A 596 3.25 14.99 2.43
N ARG A 597 4.48 14.89 2.92
CA ARG A 597 5.52 13.99 2.40
C ARG A 597 6.35 13.39 3.53
N LEU A 598 6.99 12.26 3.24
CA LEU A 598 7.95 11.61 4.14
C LEU A 598 9.36 11.83 3.60
N THR A 599 10.16 12.61 4.32
CA THR A 599 11.57 12.89 3.97
C THR A 599 12.43 11.63 4.04
N LYS A 600 12.13 10.73 4.98
CA LYS A 600 12.72 9.39 5.12
C LYS A 600 11.95 8.32 4.34
N GLY A 601 10.90 8.70 3.62
CA GLY A 601 10.18 7.82 2.68
C GLY A 601 10.67 8.05 1.25
N THR A 602 9.79 7.93 0.26
CA THR A 602 10.15 8.29 -1.13
C THR A 602 10.24 9.79 -1.38
N GLY A 603 9.73 10.61 -0.45
CA GLY A 603 9.66 12.07 -0.60
C GLY A 603 8.50 12.57 -1.48
N VAL A 604 7.68 11.68 -2.05
CA VAL A 604 6.52 12.08 -2.86
C VAL A 604 5.39 12.64 -2.00
N VAL A 605 4.54 13.45 -2.61
CA VAL A 605 3.38 14.03 -1.94
C VAL A 605 2.26 13.00 -1.80
N PHE A 606 1.57 13.00 -0.66
CA PHE A 606 0.31 12.30 -0.44
C PHE A 606 -0.67 13.18 0.34
N ALA A 607 -1.97 12.90 0.22
CA ALA A 607 -3.04 13.65 0.90
C ALA A 607 -3.66 12.89 2.09
N GLY A 608 -3.66 11.56 2.04
CA GLY A 608 -4.32 10.77 3.07
C GLY A 608 -4.16 9.27 2.85
N SER A 609 -4.98 8.50 3.56
CA SER A 609 -5.01 7.05 3.40
C SER A 609 -5.95 6.62 2.27
N GLU A 610 -5.88 5.35 1.88
CA GLU A 610 -6.84 4.74 0.94
C GLU A 610 -8.29 4.95 1.38
N ALA A 611 -8.55 4.76 2.67
CA ALA A 611 -9.85 5.00 3.30
C ALA A 611 -10.23 6.49 3.39
N GLY A 612 -9.39 7.41 2.91
CA GLY A 612 -9.60 8.85 2.95
C GLY A 612 -9.53 9.44 4.35
N ARG A 613 -8.92 8.72 5.31
CA ARG A 613 -8.58 9.31 6.61
C ARG A 613 -7.56 10.39 6.38
N MET A 614 -7.66 11.48 7.12
CA MET A 614 -6.72 12.58 7.05
C MET A 614 -5.58 12.36 8.05
N CYS A 615 -4.34 12.61 7.61
CA CYS A 615 -3.24 12.81 8.53
C CYS A 615 -3.08 14.31 8.78
N ARG A 616 -2.97 14.71 10.04
CA ARG A 616 -2.60 16.07 10.41
C ARG A 616 -1.32 16.02 11.22
N PRO A 617 -0.15 16.33 10.62
CA PRO A 617 1.09 16.36 11.37
C PRO A 617 1.00 17.35 12.53
N GLN A 618 1.31 16.89 13.74
CA GLN A 618 1.30 17.69 14.96
C GLN A 618 2.44 17.28 15.88
N LEU A 619 2.99 18.22 16.66
CA LEU A 619 3.95 17.92 17.72
C LEU A 619 3.25 17.29 18.93
N GLY A 620 3.85 16.24 19.49
CA GLY A 620 3.35 15.52 20.65
C GLY A 620 2.57 14.24 20.31
N PRO A 621 1.99 13.58 21.32
CA PRO A 621 1.20 12.36 21.11
C PRO A 621 -0.01 12.63 20.19
N CYS A 622 -0.51 11.57 19.58
CA CYS A 622 -1.77 11.65 18.84
C CYS A 622 -2.92 11.97 19.80
N ALA A 623 -3.80 12.89 19.37
CA ALA A 623 -4.94 13.36 20.16
C ALA A 623 -6.12 12.37 20.13
#